data_AF-A0A8S0S3H7-F1
#
_entry.id   AF-A0A8S0S3H7-F1
#
_cell.length_a   1.000
_cell.length_b   1.000
_cell.length_c   1.000
_cell.angle_alpha   90.00
_cell.angle_beta   90.00
_cell.angle_gamma   90.00
#
_symmetry.space_group_name_H-M   'P 1'
#
loop_
_entity.id
_entity.type
_entity.pdbx_description
1 polymer ?
#
loop_
_entity_poly.entity_id
_entity_poly.type
_entity_poly.pdbx_seq_one_letter_code
_entity_poly.pdbx_strand_id
1 'polypeptide(L)'
;MAQKRGLKLPIYETLQEGPPRKPIIVSIVEIGSDTFRGTEAKTKKQAEMNVAEMACVALTEKGERNAKRQKTSSEDVNADMTGSSTHKHTKT
;
A
#
# COMPACT_ATOMS: atom_id res chain seq x y z
N MET A 1 -6.00 0.08 34.89
CA MET A 1 -5.81 1.14 33.89
C MET A 1 -5.24 0.53 32.61
N ALA A 2 -6.06 0.30 31.58
CA ALA A 2 -5.58 -0.16 30.27
C ALA A 2 -5.46 1.08 29.37
N GLN A 3 -4.24 1.55 29.12
CA GLN A 3 -4.02 2.56 28.09
C GLN A 3 -4.36 1.91 26.76
N LYS A 4 -5.50 2.27 26.18
CA LYS A 4 -5.92 1.84 24.84
C LYS A 4 -4.89 2.44 23.88
N ARG A 5 -3.85 1.66 23.55
CA ARG A 5 -2.74 2.08 22.68
C ARG A 5 -3.35 2.77 21.46
N GLY A 6 -2.91 4.00 21.19
CA GLY A 6 -3.48 4.88 20.17
C GLY A 6 -3.29 4.32 18.76
N LEU A 7 -4.12 3.36 18.38
CA LEU A 7 -4.18 2.85 17.02
C LEU A 7 -4.73 3.98 16.14
N LYS A 8 -3.92 4.43 15.18
CA LYS A 8 -4.35 5.40 14.19
C LYS A 8 -5.49 4.79 13.38
N LEU A 9 -6.53 5.59 13.13
CA LEU A 9 -7.63 5.19 12.26
C LEU A 9 -7.10 5.00 10.83
N PRO A 10 -7.61 4.01 10.08
CA PRO A 10 -7.30 3.87 8.67
C PRO A 10 -7.67 5.15 7.89
N ILE A 11 -6.77 5.60 7.01
CA ILE A 11 -7.03 6.75 6.14
C ILE A 11 -7.39 6.22 4.76
N TYR A 12 -8.54 6.62 4.22
CA TYR A 12 -8.99 6.25 2.88
C TYR A 12 -8.84 7.43 1.93
N GLU A 13 -8.22 7.17 0.79
CA GLU A 13 -8.11 8.09 -0.33
C GLU A 13 -8.78 7.47 -1.56
N THR A 14 -9.53 8.27 -2.32
CA THR A 14 -10.16 7.81 -3.56
C THR A 14 -9.65 8.65 -4.71
N LEU A 15 -9.08 7.98 -5.71
CA LEU A 15 -8.72 8.55 -6.99
C LEU A 15 -9.79 8.18 -8.00
N GLN A 16 -10.28 9.17 -8.73
CA GLN A 16 -11.23 8.96 -9.81
C GLN A 16 -10.73 9.67 -11.06
N GLU A 17 -10.57 8.89 -12.13
CA GLU A 17 -10.07 9.36 -13.42
C GLU A 17 -10.96 8.84 -14.55
N GLY A 18 -10.77 9.37 -15.75
CA GLY A 18 -11.44 8.92 -16.97
C GLY A 18 -12.71 9.70 -17.34
N PRO A 19 -13.33 9.35 -18.49
CA PRO A 19 -14.44 10.10 -19.05
C PRO A 19 -15.68 10.07 -18.15
N PRO A 20 -16.57 11.09 -18.21
CA PRO A 20 -17.78 11.15 -17.39
C PRO A 20 -18.68 9.91 -17.47
N ARG A 21 -18.66 9.18 -18.60
CA ARG A 21 -19.48 7.98 -18.84
C ARG A 21 -18.75 6.67 -18.56
N LYS A 22 -17.46 6.70 -18.25
CA LYS A 22 -16.60 5.53 -18.00
C LYS A 22 -15.55 5.88 -16.93
N PRO A 23 -15.97 6.14 -15.68
CA PRO A 23 -15.03 6.46 -14.62
C PRO A 23 -14.19 5.21 -14.28
N ILE A 24 -12.91 5.45 -14.03
CA ILE A 24 -11.94 4.53 -13.44
C ILE A 24 -11.71 5.03 -12.02
N ILE A 25 -12.12 4.24 -11.04
CA ILE A 25 -12.04 4.61 -9.62
C ILE A 25 -11.11 3.65 -8.92
N VAL A 26 -10.15 4.19 -8.17
CA VAL A 26 -9.19 3.45 -7.35
C VAL A 26 -9.24 4.01 -5.94
N SER A 27 -9.19 3.14 -4.95
CA SER A 27 -9.07 3.57 -3.55
C SER A 27 -7.77 3.09 -2.94
N ILE A 28 -7.20 3.91 -2.06
CA ILE A 28 -6.00 3.62 -1.29
C ILE A 28 -6.37 3.67 0.19
N VAL A 29 -5.83 2.76 0.99
CA VAL A 29 -5.96 2.81 2.45
C VAL A 29 -4.58 2.78 3.12
N GLU A 30 -4.38 3.67 4.07
CA GLU A 30 -3.21 3.68 4.95
C GLU A 30 -3.59 3.12 6.33
N ILE A 31 -2.89 2.08 6.77
CA ILE A 31 -3.10 1.41 8.06
C ILE A 31 -1.74 1.34 8.77
N GLY A 32 -1.55 2.20 9.77
CA GLY A 32 -0.29 2.25 10.53
C GLY A 32 0.86 2.83 9.72
N SER A 33 1.77 1.97 9.25
CA SER A 33 2.87 2.31 8.33
C SER A 33 2.72 1.65 6.96
N ASP A 34 1.63 0.91 6.75
CA ASP A 34 1.38 0.18 5.50
C ASP A 34 0.35 0.92 4.66
N THR A 35 0.60 1.01 3.36
CA THR A 35 -0.32 1.61 2.39
C THR A 35 -0.71 0.58 1.34
N PHE A 36 -2.00 0.48 1.06
CA PHE A 36 -2.57 -0.51 0.17
C PHE A 36 -3.37 0.20 -0.92
N ARG A 37 -3.10 -0.11 -2.19
CA ARG A 37 -3.84 0.44 -3.35
C ARG A 37 -4.73 -0.63 -3.97
N GLY A 38 -6.03 -0.41 -3.93
CA GLY A 38 -7.03 -1.31 -4.51
C GLY A 38 -6.99 -1.35 -6.03
N THR A 39 -7.67 -2.34 -6.60
CA THR A 39 -7.84 -2.47 -8.06
C THR A 39 -8.87 -1.48 -8.60
N GLU A 40 -8.72 -1.13 -9.88
CA GLU A 40 -9.63 -0.25 -10.59
C GLU A 40 -11.07 -0.79 -10.57
N ALA A 41 -12.02 0.11 -10.32
CA ALA A 41 -13.43 -0.20 -10.27
C ALA A 41 -14.28 0.89 -10.93
N LYS A 42 -15.53 0.54 -11.24
CA LYS A 42 -16.51 1.46 -11.85
C LYS A 42 -17.27 2.29 -10.82
N THR A 43 -17.16 1.95 -9.53
CA THR A 43 -17.87 2.60 -8.44
C THR A 43 -16.95 2.77 -7.23
N LYS A 44 -17.15 3.85 -6.47
CA LYS A 44 -16.41 4.12 -5.23
C LYS A 44 -16.56 2.99 -4.21
N LYS A 45 -17.78 2.46 -4.05
CA LYS A 45 -18.06 1.33 -3.16
C LYS A 45 -17.21 0.10 -3.51
N GLN A 46 -17.11 -0.24 -4.79
CA GLN A 46 -16.30 -1.39 -5.22
C GLN A 46 -14.81 -1.11 -5.04
N ALA A 47 -14.33 0.10 -5.34
CA ALA A 47 -12.94 0.48 -5.11
C ALA A 47 -12.55 0.39 -3.62
N GLU A 48 -13.43 0.87 -2.72
CA GLU A 48 -13.26 0.76 -1.27
C GLU A 48 -13.28 -0.70 -0.78
N MET A 49 -14.18 -1.53 -1.31
CA MET A 49 -14.24 -2.94 -0.96
C MET A 49 -12.98 -3.69 -1.43
N ASN A 50 -12.51 -3.43 -2.65
CA ASN A 50 -11.31 -4.04 -3.21
C ASN A 50 -10.07 -3.71 -2.36
N VAL A 51 -9.91 -2.45 -1.95
CA VAL A 51 -8.76 -2.06 -1.12
C VAL A 51 -8.86 -2.65 0.30
N ALA A 52 -10.07 -2.71 0.88
CA ALA A 52 -10.29 -3.27 2.21
C ALA A 52 -10.03 -4.78 2.25
N GLU A 53 -10.50 -5.53 1.24
CA GLU A 53 -10.23 -6.96 1.10
C GLU A 53 -8.72 -7.22 0.99
N MET A 54 -8.05 -6.50 0.10
CA MET A 54 -6.60 -6.64 -0.11
C MET A 54 -5.81 -6.31 1.17
N ALA A 55 -6.17 -5.23 1.87
CA ALA A 55 -5.55 -4.88 3.14
C ALA A 55 -5.80 -5.94 4.22
N CYS A 56 -7.02 -6.49 4.30
CA CYS A 56 -7.37 -7.52 5.28
C CYS A 56 -6.56 -8.81 5.07
N VAL A 57 -6.46 -9.29 3.83
CA VAL A 57 -5.67 -10.47 3.48
C VAL A 57 -4.20 -10.22 3.82
N ALA A 58 -3.64 -9.10 3.37
CA ALA A 58 -2.24 -8.77 3.61
C ALA A 58 -1.90 -8.63 5.10
N LEU A 59 -2.81 -8.06 5.91
CA LEU A 59 -2.64 -7.94 7.36
C LEU A 59 -2.77 -9.29 8.07
N THR A 60 -3.66 -10.17 7.61
CA THR A 60 -3.82 -11.53 8.16
C THR A 60 -2.57 -12.37 7.90
N GLU A 61 -2.06 -12.37 6.66
CA GLU A 61 -0.81 -13.04 6.30
C GLU A 61 0.41 -12.42 7.00
N LYS A 62 0.41 -11.10 7.24
CA LYS A 62 1.43 -10.43 8.04
C LYS A 62 1.32 -10.82 9.51
N GLY A 63 0.13 -11.01 10.06
CA GLY A 63 -0.07 -11.49 11.44
C GLY A 63 0.52 -12.88 11.65
N GLU A 64 0.26 -13.79 10.72
CA GLU A 64 0.81 -15.16 10.72
C GLU A 64 2.34 -15.16 10.55
N ARG A 65 2.88 -14.28 9.70
CA ARG A 65 4.33 -14.13 9.52
C ARG A 65 5.01 -13.41 10.70
N ASN A 66 4.34 -12.46 11.37
CA ASN A 66 4.87 -11.74 12.52
C ASN A 66 4.97 -12.63 13.77
N ALA A 67 4.08 -13.62 13.94
CA ALA A 67 4.23 -14.66 14.96
C ALA A 67 5.54 -15.47 14.80
N LYS A 68 6.16 -15.46 13.62
CA LYS A 68 7.42 -16.15 13.31
C LYS A 68 8.63 -15.23 13.11
N ARG A 69 8.44 -13.89 13.08
CA ARG A 69 9.48 -12.90 12.76
C ARG A 69 9.91 -11.98 13.92
N GLN A 70 9.54 -12.28 15.16
CA GLN A 70 10.12 -11.60 16.34
C GLN A 70 11.57 -12.04 16.68
N LYS A 71 12.33 -12.56 15.72
CA LYS A 71 13.76 -12.82 15.88
C LYS A 71 14.52 -12.49 14.59
N THR A 72 14.89 -11.21 14.45
CA THR A 72 16.15 -10.69 13.87
C THR A 72 16.04 -9.16 14.02
N SER A 73 16.41 -8.61 15.17
CA SER A 73 17.73 -7.97 15.40
C SER A 73 18.05 -6.90 14.36
N SER A 74 18.01 -5.66 14.86
CA SER A 74 18.60 -4.43 14.34
C SER A 74 19.97 -4.66 13.71
N GLU A 75 20.22 -4.06 12.55
CA GLU A 75 21.57 -3.65 12.12
C GLU A 75 21.47 -2.33 11.36
N ASP A 76 22.22 -1.35 11.87
CA ASP A 76 22.50 -0.02 11.33
C ASP A 76 23.36 -0.09 10.02
N VAL A 77 23.69 1.11 9.49
CA VAL A 77 24.68 1.44 8.42
C VAL A 77 24.34 1.08 6.96
N ASN A 78 24.61 1.88 5.90
CA ASN A 78 25.49 3.03 5.67
C ASN A 78 25.06 3.76 4.37
N ALA A 79 25.63 4.94 4.16
CA ALA A 79 25.46 5.82 3.00
C ALA A 79 26.10 5.31 1.69
N ASP A 80 25.76 6.02 0.60
CA ASP A 80 26.45 6.18 -0.68
C ASP A 80 26.24 5.10 -1.78
N MET A 81 25.75 5.54 -2.95
CA MET A 81 26.48 5.42 -4.23
C MET A 81 25.63 5.91 -5.42
N THR A 82 26.21 6.87 -6.13
CA THR A 82 25.79 7.51 -7.38
C THR A 82 25.65 6.55 -8.57
N GLY A 83 24.86 6.93 -9.59
CA GLY A 83 25.07 6.39 -10.95
C GLY A 83 23.88 6.51 -11.91
N SER A 84 23.86 7.58 -12.71
CA SER A 84 23.02 7.74 -13.91
C SER A 84 23.33 6.67 -14.97
N SER A 85 22.32 6.12 -15.66
CA SER A 85 22.51 5.63 -17.04
C SER A 85 21.19 5.60 -17.81
N THR A 86 21.05 6.54 -18.75
CA THR A 86 20.04 6.55 -19.80
C THR A 86 20.50 5.67 -20.95
N HIS A 87 19.67 4.71 -21.40
CA HIS A 87 19.88 4.05 -22.70
C HIS A 87 18.78 4.45 -23.69
N LYS A 88 19.15 5.33 -24.63
CA LYS A 88 18.51 5.42 -25.95
C LYS A 88 19.31 4.52 -26.90
N HIS A 89 18.66 3.61 -27.62
CA HIS A 89 19.28 2.94 -28.76
C HIS A 89 18.32 2.91 -29.96
N THR A 90 18.68 3.72 -30.94
CA THR A 90 18.38 3.63 -32.37
C THR A 90 19.33 2.65 -33.07
N LYS A 91 18.80 1.77 -33.92
CA LYS A 91 19.44 1.09 -35.09
C LYS A 91 18.40 0.10 -35.65
N THR A 92 18.17 -0.11 -36.93
CA THR A 92 18.72 0.36 -38.22
C THR A 92 17.56 0.25 -39.21
#